data_AF-A0A349UNI0-F1
#
_entry.id   AF-A0A349UNI0-F1
#
_cell.length_a   1.000
_cell.length_b   1.000
_cell.length_c   1.000
_cell.angle_alpha   90.00
_cell.angle_beta   90.00
_cell.angle_gamma   90.00
#
_symmetry.space_group_name_H-M   'P 1'
#
loop_
_entity.id
_entity.type
_entity.pdbx_description
1 polymer ?
#
loop_
_entity_poly.entity_id
_entity_poly.type
_entity_poly.pdbx_seq_one_letter_code
_entity_poly.pdbx_strand_id
1 'polypeptide(L)'
;MMGFGAKACQGRKPCLAGPLRARGACGTLPGMIGKAVGAGFVAARDFVARGLLRLGVTPNMLTLTGMAFTAAAAVCYALGSGSRFANPWGHNDWANGYLLLAGALLILASACDMLDGAVARLGNRGTVFGAFLDSTLDRYSDFAVYAGIAAHYALVEPANVTFILLCMLAFFNAFMISYARARAEDLIARCRVGYWQRGERSAAILIATFSFNIPALVVQQALSPLFTALRRIFHTKRVIEGKRVIEDVREGPWWLKIRLWRWPRMTVPYDLITGLNIAWLIFAPLPATDVLRLWMK
;
A
#
# COMPACT_ATOMS: atom_id res chain seq x y z
N MET A 1 33.62 -19.11 33.09
CA MET A 1 32.93 -18.28 34.10
C MET A 1 31.71 -17.64 33.44
N MET A 2 30.54 -17.94 33.99
CA MET A 2 29.18 -17.44 33.69
C MET A 2 28.66 -17.57 32.24
N GLY A 3 28.01 -18.71 32.00
CA GLY A 3 26.99 -18.86 30.97
C GLY A 3 25.59 -18.63 31.52
N PHE A 4 24.68 -18.24 30.64
CA PHE A 4 23.22 -18.36 30.70
C PHE A 4 22.74 -18.00 29.28
N GLY A 5 21.93 -18.76 28.55
CA GLY A 5 21.17 -19.96 28.82
C GLY A 5 20.13 -20.03 27.70
N ALA A 6 20.14 -21.13 26.94
CA ALA A 6 19.09 -21.43 25.98
C ALA A 6 17.73 -21.45 26.69
N LYS A 7 16.72 -20.78 26.13
CA LYS A 7 15.32 -21.05 26.47
C LYS A 7 14.58 -21.55 25.25
N ALA A 8 14.36 -22.86 25.27
CA ALA A 8 13.51 -23.61 24.38
C ALA A 8 12.03 -23.22 24.52
N CYS A 9 11.28 -23.56 23.48
CA CYS A 9 9.83 -23.51 23.36
C CYS A 9 9.09 -24.02 24.61
N GLN A 10 8.12 -23.25 25.11
CA GLN A 10 6.81 -23.75 25.55
C GLN A 10 5.91 -22.58 26.00
N GLY A 11 4.71 -22.50 25.42
CA GLY A 11 3.70 -21.52 25.84
C GLY A 11 2.50 -21.52 24.90
N ARG A 12 1.61 -22.51 25.06
CA ARG A 12 0.27 -22.51 24.47
C ARG A 12 -0.40 -21.15 24.75
N LYS A 13 -0.85 -20.45 23.71
CA LYS A 13 -1.75 -19.31 23.86
C LYS A 13 -3.10 -19.82 24.40
N PRO A 14 -3.61 -19.37 25.55
CA PRO A 14 -4.98 -19.65 25.93
C PRO A 14 -5.91 -18.78 25.10
N CYS A 15 -6.82 -19.40 24.35
CA CYS A 15 -8.02 -18.75 23.82
C CYS A 15 -8.94 -18.37 24.99
N LEU A 16 -8.72 -17.22 25.60
CA LEU A 16 -9.67 -16.61 26.53
C LEU A 16 -10.73 -15.86 25.73
N ALA A 17 -11.81 -16.56 25.41
CA ALA A 17 -13.08 -15.97 25.04
C ALA A 17 -13.74 -15.39 26.31
N GLY A 18 -13.66 -14.07 26.48
CA GLY A 18 -14.42 -13.32 27.48
C GLY A 18 -15.40 -12.36 26.78
N PRO A 19 -16.65 -12.22 27.26
CA PRO A 19 -17.69 -11.47 26.56
C PRO A 19 -17.47 -9.97 26.75
N LEU A 20 -17.01 -9.28 25.70
CA LEU A 20 -17.03 -7.81 25.66
C LEU A 20 -18.48 -7.34 25.46
N ARG A 21 -19.09 -6.94 26.58
CA ARG A 21 -20.28 -6.07 26.62
C ARG A 21 -19.97 -4.77 25.88
N ALA A 22 -20.39 -4.68 24.62
CA ALA A 22 -20.46 -3.42 23.89
C ALA A 22 -21.70 -2.63 24.37
N ARG A 23 -21.53 -1.78 25.38
CA ARG A 23 -22.44 -0.64 25.62
C ARG A 23 -21.74 0.61 25.10
N GLY A 24 -22.28 1.16 24.02
CA GLY A 24 -21.77 2.35 23.35
C GLY A 24 -22.55 2.62 22.07
N ALA A 25 -23.88 2.74 22.19
CA ALA A 25 -24.70 3.31 21.14
C ALA A 25 -24.36 4.81 21.03
N CYS A 26 -23.62 5.18 19.98
CA CYS A 26 -23.53 6.55 19.51
C CYS A 26 -23.85 6.52 18.02
N GLY A 27 -25.02 7.04 17.68
CA GLY A 27 -25.59 7.01 16.35
C GLY A 27 -24.73 7.77 15.35
N THR A 28 -24.29 7.07 14.32
CA THR A 28 -24.12 7.62 12.98
C THR A 28 -24.66 6.53 12.04
N LEU A 29 -25.66 6.86 11.22
CA LEU A 29 -25.96 6.06 10.04
C LEU A 29 -24.76 6.17 9.09
N PRO A 30 -24.15 5.05 8.69
CA PRO A 30 -23.86 4.94 7.27
C PRO A 30 -24.15 3.53 6.71
N GLY A 31 -24.97 3.51 5.66
CA GLY A 31 -24.69 2.70 4.47
C GLY A 31 -25.23 1.27 4.45
N MET A 32 -26.55 1.08 4.43
CA MET A 32 -27.14 -0.16 3.86
C MET A 32 -26.58 -0.42 2.45
N ILE A 33 -26.38 0.64 1.66
CA ILE A 33 -25.78 0.59 0.32
C ILE A 33 -24.32 0.09 0.39
N GLY A 34 -23.50 0.64 1.29
CA GLY A 34 -22.09 0.23 1.42
C GLY A 34 -21.94 -1.24 1.85
N LYS A 35 -22.81 -1.72 2.75
CA LYS A 35 -22.86 -3.13 3.14
C LYS A 35 -23.34 -4.04 2.01
N ALA A 36 -24.35 -3.61 1.24
CA ALA A 36 -24.87 -4.36 0.11
C ALA A 36 -23.86 -4.45 -1.05
N VAL A 37 -23.19 -3.35 -1.39
CA VAL A 37 -22.13 -3.31 -2.41
C VAL A 37 -20.95 -4.19 -1.98
N GLY A 38 -20.53 -4.10 -0.71
CA GLY A 38 -19.48 -4.97 -0.17
C GLY A 38 -19.86 -6.46 -0.21
N ALA A 39 -21.10 -6.80 0.12
CA ALA A 39 -21.60 -8.17 0.04
C ALA A 39 -21.65 -8.68 -1.42
N GLY A 40 -22.11 -7.86 -2.36
CA GLY A 40 -22.13 -8.19 -3.79
C GLY A 40 -20.73 -8.44 -4.35
N PHE A 41 -19.77 -7.59 -4.00
CA PHE A 41 -18.38 -7.76 -4.40
C PHE A 41 -17.77 -9.06 -3.83
N VAL A 42 -18.00 -9.35 -2.55
CA VAL A 42 -17.55 -10.60 -1.92
C VAL A 42 -18.18 -11.81 -2.62
N ALA A 43 -19.48 -11.76 -2.93
CA ALA A 43 -20.16 -12.83 -3.63
C ALA A 43 -19.60 -13.08 -5.04
N ALA A 44 -19.32 -12.00 -5.79
CA ALA A 44 -18.72 -12.08 -7.11
C ALA A 44 -17.30 -12.67 -7.06
N ARG A 45 -16.46 -12.18 -6.13
CA ARG A 45 -15.12 -12.73 -5.90
C ARG A 45 -15.17 -14.22 -5.55
N ASP A 46 -16.05 -14.62 -4.64
CA ASP A 46 -16.17 -16.00 -4.20
C ASP A 46 -16.75 -16.91 -5.29
N PHE A 47 -17.59 -16.37 -6.17
CA PHE A 47 -18.04 -17.06 -7.39
C PHE A 47 -16.85 -17.37 -8.32
N VAL A 48 -16.03 -16.37 -8.64
CA VAL A 48 -14.84 -16.57 -9.47
C VAL A 48 -13.85 -17.53 -8.81
N ALA A 49 -13.58 -17.35 -7.51
CA ALA A 49 -12.68 -18.21 -6.75
C ALA A 49 -13.14 -19.68 -6.75
N ARG A 50 -14.44 -19.95 -6.63
CA ARG A 50 -14.99 -21.32 -6.77
C ARG A 50 -14.79 -21.89 -8.17
N GLY A 51 -14.93 -21.07 -9.21
CA GLY A 51 -14.60 -21.46 -10.58
C GLY A 51 -13.14 -21.87 -10.73
N LEU A 52 -12.22 -21.04 -10.23
CA LEU A 52 -10.78 -21.32 -10.25
C LEU A 52 -10.40 -22.58 -9.47
N LEU A 53 -11.05 -22.83 -8.33
CA LEU A 53 -10.86 -24.06 -7.55
C LEU A 53 -11.25 -25.32 -8.34
N ARG A 54 -12.33 -25.25 -9.15
CA ARG A 54 -12.76 -26.36 -10.02
C ARG A 54 -11.76 -26.62 -11.15
N LEU A 55 -11.08 -25.58 -11.62
CA LEU A 55 -10.02 -25.68 -12.62
C LEU A 55 -8.66 -26.14 -12.04
N GLY A 56 -8.59 -26.43 -10.73
CA GLY A 56 -7.36 -26.90 -10.09
C GLY A 56 -6.32 -25.80 -9.84
N VAL A 57 -6.69 -24.52 -9.99
CA VAL A 57 -5.77 -23.40 -9.78
C VAL A 57 -5.39 -23.31 -8.29
N THR A 58 -4.09 -23.18 -8.02
CA THR A 58 -3.57 -23.03 -6.65
C THR A 58 -3.40 -21.54 -6.29
N PRO A 59 -3.45 -21.18 -4.98
CA PRO A 59 -3.21 -19.80 -4.55
C PRO A 59 -1.86 -19.26 -5.03
N ASN A 60 -0.79 -20.05 -4.93
CA ASN A 60 0.56 -19.64 -5.34
C ASN A 60 0.65 -19.34 -6.84
N MET A 61 -0.10 -20.05 -7.69
CA MET A 61 -0.16 -19.74 -9.12
C MET A 61 -0.76 -18.36 -9.35
N LEU A 62 -1.82 -18.01 -8.64
CA LEU A 62 -2.44 -16.68 -8.75
C LEU A 62 -1.50 -15.57 -8.27
N THR A 63 -0.79 -15.78 -7.16
CA THR A 63 0.21 -14.82 -6.66
C THR A 63 1.33 -14.61 -7.69
N LEU A 64 1.83 -15.67 -8.32
CA LEU A 64 2.85 -15.57 -9.38
C LEU A 64 2.33 -14.90 -10.65
N THR A 65 1.09 -15.19 -11.06
CA THR A 65 0.43 -14.52 -12.18
C THR A 65 0.26 -13.02 -11.89
N GLY A 66 -0.13 -12.66 -10.68
CA GLY A 66 -0.22 -11.26 -10.25
C GLY A 66 1.13 -10.56 -10.35
N MET A 67 2.21 -11.20 -9.89
CA MET A 67 3.58 -10.67 -10.04
C MET A 67 3.97 -10.49 -11.51
N ALA A 68 3.62 -11.43 -12.39
CA ALA A 68 3.88 -11.31 -13.82
C ALA A 68 3.14 -10.12 -14.45
N PHE A 69 1.88 -9.87 -14.08
CA PHE A 69 1.15 -8.67 -14.51
C PHE A 69 1.80 -7.39 -14.00
N THR A 70 2.27 -7.36 -12.75
CA THR A 70 3.01 -6.20 -12.22
C THR A 70 4.32 -5.96 -12.95
N ALA A 71 5.05 -7.02 -13.31
CA ALA A 71 6.28 -6.92 -14.10
C ALA A 71 6.00 -6.39 -15.52
N ALA A 72 4.92 -6.82 -16.16
CA ALA A 72 4.48 -6.27 -17.44
C ALA A 72 4.09 -4.78 -17.30
N ALA A 73 3.38 -4.42 -16.22
CA ALA A 73 3.05 -3.02 -15.94
C ALA A 73 4.30 -2.16 -15.73
N ALA A 74 5.35 -2.69 -15.09
CA ALA A 74 6.64 -2.01 -14.94
C ALA A 74 7.28 -1.67 -16.29
N VAL A 75 7.23 -2.58 -17.27
CA VAL A 75 7.68 -2.30 -18.64
C VAL A 75 6.85 -1.18 -19.26
N CYS A 76 5.52 -1.22 -19.10
CA CYS A 76 4.65 -0.14 -19.58
C CYS A 76 4.97 1.21 -18.93
N TYR A 77 5.29 1.25 -17.63
CA TYR A 77 5.77 2.47 -16.97
C TYR A 77 7.08 2.96 -17.56
N ALA A 78 8.04 2.07 -17.83
CA ALA A 78 9.32 2.45 -18.44
C ALA A 78 9.13 3.12 -19.80
N LEU A 79 8.17 2.63 -20.60
CA LEU A 79 7.88 3.16 -21.93
C LEU A 79 7.01 4.44 -21.91
N GLY A 80 6.18 4.63 -20.89
CA GLY A 80 5.09 5.62 -20.94
C GLY A 80 4.92 6.58 -19.76
N SER A 81 5.78 6.56 -18.73
CA SER A 81 5.53 7.36 -17.50
C SER A 81 5.42 8.87 -17.72
N GLY A 82 6.02 9.39 -18.79
CA GLY A 82 5.93 10.80 -19.19
C GLY A 82 6.74 11.75 -18.29
N SER A 83 7.30 12.79 -18.91
CA SER A 83 8.07 13.84 -18.20
C SER A 83 7.27 15.12 -17.96
N ARG A 84 6.05 15.21 -18.48
CA ARG A 84 5.23 16.42 -18.42
C ARG A 84 3.93 16.15 -17.65
N PHE A 85 3.48 17.17 -16.95
CA PHE A 85 2.11 17.23 -16.43
C PHE A 85 1.15 17.17 -17.62
N ALA A 86 0.60 15.98 -17.89
CA ALA A 86 -0.52 15.86 -18.82
C ALA A 86 -1.75 16.37 -18.05
N ASN A 87 -2.14 17.61 -18.33
CA ASN A 87 -3.49 18.04 -17.97
C ASN A 87 -4.47 17.01 -18.56
N PRO A 88 -5.41 16.42 -17.80
CA PRO A 88 -6.38 15.46 -18.34
C PRO A 88 -7.16 15.98 -19.56
N TRP A 89 -7.17 17.29 -19.76
CA TRP A 89 -7.90 18.01 -20.81
C TRP A 89 -7.02 18.45 -21.99
N GLY A 90 -5.70 18.22 -21.95
CA GLY A 90 -4.76 18.77 -22.92
C GLY A 90 -3.77 17.72 -23.42
N HIS A 91 -4.10 17.15 -24.58
CA HIS A 91 -3.27 16.34 -25.49
C HIS A 91 -3.31 14.80 -25.36
N ASN A 92 -3.78 14.21 -26.46
CA ASN A 92 -3.74 12.78 -26.79
C ASN A 92 -2.37 12.43 -27.38
N ASP A 93 -1.34 12.33 -26.54
CA ASP A 93 -0.11 11.66 -26.95
C ASP A 93 -0.22 10.16 -26.70
N TRP A 94 0.28 9.37 -27.64
CA TRP A 94 0.40 7.91 -27.59
C TRP A 94 1.05 7.36 -26.30
N ALA A 95 1.80 8.19 -25.57
CA ALA A 95 2.32 7.89 -24.23
C ALA A 95 1.21 7.49 -23.22
N ASN A 96 -0.02 7.96 -23.43
CA ASN A 96 -1.18 7.61 -22.60
C ASN A 96 -1.58 6.13 -22.71
N GLY A 97 -1.33 5.47 -23.85
CA GLY A 97 -1.71 4.08 -24.08
C GLY A 97 -0.99 3.09 -23.16
N TYR A 98 0.32 3.29 -22.98
CA TYR A 98 1.13 2.44 -22.09
C TYR A 98 0.72 2.62 -20.62
N LEU A 99 0.41 3.84 -20.19
CA LEU A 99 -0.07 4.08 -18.82
C LEU A 99 -1.45 3.46 -18.58
N LEU A 100 -2.37 3.54 -19.54
CA LEU A 100 -3.66 2.85 -19.45
C LEU A 100 -3.49 1.34 -19.36
N LEU A 101 -2.59 0.76 -20.17
CA LEU A 101 -2.26 -0.66 -20.11
C LEU A 101 -1.61 -1.03 -18.76
N ALA A 102 -0.69 -0.21 -18.24
CA ALA A 102 -0.09 -0.40 -16.92
C ALA A 102 -1.17 -0.41 -15.83
N GLY A 103 -2.10 0.54 -15.86
CA GLY A 103 -3.23 0.61 -14.94
C GLY A 103 -4.13 -0.62 -15.03
N ALA A 104 -4.46 -1.07 -16.24
CA ALA A 104 -5.25 -2.29 -16.45
C ALA A 104 -4.53 -3.54 -15.91
N LEU A 105 -3.23 -3.69 -16.18
CA LEU A 105 -2.41 -4.79 -15.68
C LEU A 105 -2.31 -4.77 -14.15
N LEU A 106 -2.18 -3.59 -13.52
CA LEU A 106 -2.18 -3.46 -12.06
C LEU A 106 -3.54 -3.79 -11.43
N ILE A 107 -4.66 -3.46 -12.10
CA ILE A 107 -5.99 -3.89 -11.67
C ILE A 107 -6.10 -5.41 -11.73
N LEU A 108 -5.61 -6.04 -12.82
CA LEU A 108 -5.58 -7.50 -12.94
C LEU A 108 -4.69 -8.14 -11.87
N ALA A 109 -3.51 -7.58 -11.61
CA ALA A 109 -2.61 -8.03 -10.55
C ALA A 109 -3.27 -7.95 -9.18
N SER A 110 -3.95 -6.83 -8.89
CA SER A 110 -4.70 -6.64 -7.64
C SER A 110 -5.87 -7.61 -7.53
N ALA A 111 -6.55 -7.93 -8.64
CA ALA A 111 -7.59 -8.94 -8.66
C ALA A 111 -7.03 -10.34 -8.36
N CYS A 112 -5.85 -10.70 -8.88
CA CYS A 112 -5.16 -11.95 -8.56
C CYS A 112 -4.85 -12.08 -7.06
N ASP A 113 -4.30 -11.03 -6.43
CA ASP A 113 -4.02 -10.96 -4.98
C ASP A 113 -5.31 -11.10 -4.14
N MET A 114 -6.41 -10.49 -4.57
CA MET A 114 -7.69 -10.67 -3.88
C MET A 114 -8.26 -12.08 -4.04
N LEU A 115 -8.02 -12.70 -5.19
CA LEU A 115 -8.48 -14.05 -5.52
C LEU A 115 -7.62 -15.12 -4.85
N ASP A 116 -6.31 -14.96 -4.72
CA ASP A 116 -5.44 -15.97 -4.10
C ASP A 116 -5.81 -16.22 -2.63
N GLY A 117 -6.13 -15.16 -1.88
CA GLY A 117 -6.61 -15.23 -0.52
C GLY A 117 -8.01 -15.81 -0.42
N ALA A 118 -8.87 -15.55 -1.41
CA ALA A 118 -10.20 -16.16 -1.48
C ALA A 118 -10.14 -17.66 -1.79
N VAL A 119 -9.33 -18.06 -2.77
CA VAL A 119 -9.07 -19.46 -3.16
C VAL A 119 -8.43 -20.22 -2.00
N ALA A 120 -7.47 -19.63 -1.28
CA ALA A 120 -6.86 -20.24 -0.10
C ALA A 120 -7.88 -20.49 1.01
N ARG A 121 -8.78 -19.53 1.28
CA ARG A 121 -9.84 -19.66 2.29
C ARG A 121 -10.92 -20.67 1.90
N LEU A 122 -11.46 -20.56 0.68
CA LEU A 122 -12.57 -21.41 0.21
C LEU A 122 -12.13 -22.84 -0.10
N GLY A 123 -10.90 -23.01 -0.58
CA GLY A 123 -10.32 -24.33 -0.88
C GLY A 123 -9.68 -25.00 0.34
N ASN A 124 -9.65 -24.33 1.50
CA ASN A 124 -8.91 -24.78 2.69
C ASN A 124 -7.43 -25.13 2.39
N ARG A 125 -6.80 -24.35 1.50
CA ARG A 125 -5.41 -24.52 1.03
C ARG A 125 -4.47 -23.42 1.57
N GLY A 126 -4.87 -22.75 2.65
CA GLY A 126 -4.02 -21.76 3.31
C GLY A 126 -2.79 -22.41 3.94
N THR A 127 -1.59 -21.95 3.57
CA THR A 127 -0.32 -22.43 4.16
C THR A 127 0.47 -21.27 4.73
N VAL A 128 1.31 -21.54 5.75
CA VAL A 128 2.22 -20.54 6.33
C VAL A 128 3.21 -20.04 5.27
N PHE A 129 3.70 -20.94 4.42
CA PHE A 129 4.57 -20.59 3.31
C PHE A 129 3.86 -19.70 2.28
N GLY A 130 2.59 -19.99 1.93
CA GLY A 130 1.82 -19.15 1.01
C GLY A 130 1.64 -17.72 1.53
N ALA A 131 1.34 -17.55 2.83
CA ALA A 131 1.26 -16.22 3.44
C ALA A 131 2.61 -15.48 3.45
N PHE A 132 3.72 -16.21 3.65
CA PHE A 132 5.07 -15.65 3.53
C PHE A 132 5.38 -15.25 2.08
N LEU A 133 5.03 -16.10 1.11
CA LEU A 133 5.26 -15.87 -0.33
C LEU A 133 4.49 -14.65 -0.83
N ASP A 134 3.18 -14.56 -0.54
CA ASP A 134 2.33 -13.40 -0.83
C ASP A 134 2.95 -12.11 -0.30
N SER A 135 3.28 -12.11 1.00
CA SER A 135 3.92 -10.95 1.61
C SER A 135 5.27 -10.62 0.97
N THR A 136 6.07 -11.61 0.56
CA THR A 136 7.37 -11.36 -0.08
C THR A 136 7.19 -10.76 -1.48
N LEU A 137 6.30 -11.33 -2.28
CA LEU A 137 6.04 -10.89 -3.65
C LEU A 137 5.40 -9.50 -3.73
N ASP A 138 4.72 -9.05 -2.68
CA ASP A 138 4.27 -7.66 -2.56
C ASP A 138 5.42 -6.66 -2.64
N ARG A 139 6.56 -6.98 -2.01
CA ARG A 139 7.71 -6.08 -1.99
C ARG A 139 8.40 -6.06 -3.34
N TYR A 140 8.44 -7.21 -4.03
CA TYR A 140 8.90 -7.28 -5.42
C TYR A 140 7.96 -6.53 -6.36
N SER A 141 6.65 -6.57 -6.11
CA SER A 141 5.65 -5.82 -6.88
C SER A 141 5.81 -4.31 -6.69
N ASP A 142 5.95 -3.84 -5.44
CA ASP A 142 6.29 -2.44 -5.14
C ASP A 142 7.57 -2.02 -5.87
N PHE A 143 8.63 -2.85 -5.80
CA PHE A 143 9.90 -2.59 -6.49
C PHE A 143 9.73 -2.47 -7.99
N ALA A 144 9.03 -3.42 -8.64
CA ALA A 144 8.85 -3.45 -10.07
C ALA A 144 8.18 -2.16 -10.59
N VAL A 145 7.14 -1.67 -9.92
CA VAL A 145 6.47 -0.42 -10.31
C VAL A 145 7.42 0.77 -10.26
N TYR A 146 8.09 1.00 -9.13
CA TYR A 146 9.00 2.14 -9.00
C TYR A 146 10.26 2.00 -9.86
N ALA A 147 10.75 0.79 -10.09
CA ALA A 147 11.86 0.52 -11.00
C ALA A 147 11.48 0.81 -12.45
N GLY A 148 10.26 0.45 -12.88
CA GLY A 148 9.74 0.79 -14.20
C GLY A 148 9.66 2.31 -14.41
N ILE A 149 9.15 3.04 -13.43
CA ILE A 149 9.09 4.51 -13.48
C ILE A 149 10.51 5.12 -13.48
N ALA A 150 11.42 4.61 -12.64
CA ALA A 150 12.82 5.06 -12.63
C ALA A 150 13.53 4.81 -13.96
N ALA A 151 13.27 3.66 -14.59
CA ALA A 151 13.81 3.32 -15.90
C ALA A 151 13.34 4.32 -16.97
N HIS A 152 12.07 4.76 -16.94
CA HIS A 152 11.61 5.83 -17.83
C HIS A 152 12.48 7.08 -17.73
N TYR A 153 12.68 7.59 -16.51
CA TYR A 153 13.48 8.81 -16.28
C TYR A 153 14.97 8.63 -16.55
N ALA A 154 15.48 7.40 -16.54
CA ALA A 154 16.85 7.08 -16.94
C ALA A 154 17.02 7.01 -18.47
N LEU A 155 15.98 6.62 -19.20
CA LEU A 155 15.99 6.47 -20.67
C LEU A 155 15.67 7.76 -21.41
N VAL A 156 15.03 8.74 -20.75
CA VAL A 156 14.81 10.08 -21.33
C VAL A 156 16.16 10.82 -21.45
N GLU A 157 16.36 11.56 -22.54
CA GLU A 157 17.55 12.37 -22.74
C GLU A 157 17.25 13.88 -22.55
N PRO A 158 17.99 14.59 -21.68
CA PRO A 158 18.95 14.06 -20.71
C PRO A 158 18.26 13.31 -19.56
N ALA A 159 18.94 12.31 -18.99
CA ALA A 159 18.41 11.54 -17.86
C ALA A 159 18.03 12.44 -16.68
N ASN A 160 16.84 12.23 -16.12
CA ASN A 160 16.34 13.02 -15.00
C ASN A 160 16.75 12.37 -13.67
N VAL A 161 17.90 12.81 -13.16
CA VAL A 161 18.52 12.23 -11.95
C VAL A 161 17.63 12.43 -10.73
N THR A 162 16.98 13.60 -10.63
CA THR A 162 16.07 13.92 -9.53
C THR A 162 14.95 12.88 -9.39
N PHE A 163 14.27 12.55 -10.48
CA PHE A 163 13.14 11.60 -10.43
C PHE A 163 13.57 10.14 -10.24
N ILE A 164 14.75 9.76 -10.71
CA ILE A 164 15.33 8.44 -10.41
C ILE A 164 15.53 8.29 -8.89
N LEU A 165 16.17 9.29 -8.25
CA LEU A 165 16.40 9.26 -6.79
C LEU A 165 15.09 9.32 -6.00
N LEU A 166 14.09 10.07 -6.46
CA LEU A 166 12.77 10.09 -5.84
C LEU A 166 12.06 8.73 -5.96
N CYS A 167 12.17 8.02 -7.08
CA CYS A 167 11.63 6.66 -7.22
C CYS A 167 12.32 5.68 -6.27
N MET A 168 13.65 5.77 -6.13
CA MET A 168 14.38 4.97 -5.14
C MET A 168 13.92 5.25 -3.72
N LEU A 169 13.72 6.53 -3.38
CA LEU A 169 13.23 6.95 -2.06
C LEU A 169 11.78 6.49 -1.83
N ALA A 170 10.92 6.56 -2.85
CA ALA A 170 9.55 6.07 -2.81
C ALA A 170 9.49 4.57 -2.52
N PHE A 171 10.27 3.77 -3.24
CA PHE A 171 10.41 2.34 -2.98
C PHE A 171 10.96 2.07 -1.57
N PHE A 172 12.02 2.78 -1.16
CA PHE A 172 12.61 2.61 0.16
C PHE A 172 11.60 2.86 1.28
N ASN A 173 10.81 3.94 1.19
CA ASN A 173 9.78 4.23 2.18
C ASN A 173 8.64 3.20 2.14
N ALA A 174 8.24 2.76 0.95
CA ALA A 174 7.25 1.70 0.76
C ALA A 174 7.68 0.40 1.46
N PHE A 175 8.94 0.02 1.28
CA PHE A 175 9.57 -1.13 1.93
C PHE A 175 9.66 -0.95 3.45
N MET A 176 10.15 0.22 3.91
CA MET A 176 10.35 0.52 5.33
C MET A 176 9.04 0.48 6.13
N ILE A 177 7.91 0.87 5.54
CA ILE A 177 6.60 0.69 6.16
C ILE A 177 6.37 -0.79 6.49
N SER A 178 6.52 -1.67 5.49
CA SER A 178 6.27 -3.11 5.63
C SER A 178 7.27 -3.77 6.59
N TYR A 179 8.56 -3.45 6.44
CA TYR A 179 9.62 -3.98 7.29
C TYR A 179 9.48 -3.54 8.75
N ALA A 180 9.24 -2.25 9.02
CA ALA A 180 9.07 -1.74 10.38
C ALA A 180 7.89 -2.41 11.10
N ARG A 181 6.82 -2.77 10.38
CA ARG A 181 5.72 -3.54 10.97
C ARG A 181 6.11 -4.97 11.27
N ALA A 182 6.71 -5.69 10.30
CA ALA A 182 7.14 -7.07 10.51
C ALA A 182 8.09 -7.16 11.71
N ARG A 183 9.09 -6.27 11.76
CA ARG A 183 10.06 -6.23 12.86
C ARG A 183 9.46 -5.80 14.20
N ALA A 184 8.46 -4.90 14.18
CA ALA A 184 7.76 -4.53 15.39
C ALA A 184 6.94 -5.70 15.94
N GLU A 185 6.26 -6.47 15.08
CA GLU A 185 5.42 -7.60 15.50
C GLU A 185 6.23 -8.78 16.09
N ASP A 186 7.56 -8.81 15.93
CA ASP A 186 8.47 -9.69 16.68
C ASP A 186 8.63 -9.28 18.16
N LEU A 187 8.48 -7.98 18.45
CA LEU A 187 8.76 -7.37 19.76
C LEU A 187 7.49 -7.01 20.54
N ILE A 188 6.41 -6.67 19.82
CA ILE A 188 5.14 -6.23 20.38
C ILE A 188 3.99 -7.06 19.79
N ALA A 189 2.86 -7.16 20.51
CA ALA A 189 1.75 -8.02 20.10
C ALA A 189 1.16 -7.67 18.72
N ARG A 190 1.10 -6.38 18.35
CA ARG A 190 0.61 -5.94 17.03
C ARG A 190 1.02 -4.50 16.71
N CYS A 191 1.35 -4.21 15.45
CA CYS A 191 1.65 -2.85 14.99
C CYS A 191 0.68 -2.42 13.88
N ARG A 192 -0.46 -1.85 14.26
CA ARG A 192 -1.53 -1.42 13.33
C ARG A 192 -1.50 0.06 12.95
N VAL A 193 -0.56 0.83 13.49
CA VAL A 193 -0.51 2.28 13.27
C VAL A 193 0.03 2.64 11.88
N GLY A 194 -0.47 3.75 11.33
CA GLY A 194 -0.01 4.29 10.04
C GLY A 194 -1.16 4.61 9.09
N TYR A 195 -0.99 5.70 8.34
CA TYR A 195 -1.93 6.10 7.29
C TYR A 195 -1.62 5.38 5.97
N TRP A 196 -0.35 5.40 5.55
CA TRP A 196 0.11 4.77 4.32
C TRP A 196 0.19 3.25 4.49
N GLN A 197 -0.93 2.55 4.32
CA GLN A 197 -0.92 1.09 4.20
C GLN A 197 -0.85 0.69 2.72
N ARG A 198 -0.82 -0.63 2.47
CA ARG A 198 -0.70 -1.19 1.11
C ARG A 198 -1.85 -0.71 0.22
N GLY A 199 -3.09 -0.76 0.72
CA GLY A 199 -4.27 -0.33 -0.03
C GLY A 199 -4.24 1.15 -0.45
N GLU A 200 -3.88 2.07 0.45
CA GLU A 200 -3.75 3.50 0.12
C GLU A 200 -2.67 3.75 -0.94
N ARG A 201 -1.57 2.98 -0.88
CA ARG A 201 -0.48 3.08 -1.86
C ARG A 201 -0.87 2.55 -3.24
N SER A 202 -1.47 1.37 -3.31
CA SER A 202 -1.98 0.79 -4.56
C SER A 202 -3.03 1.69 -5.20
N ALA A 203 -3.94 2.27 -4.39
CA ALA A 203 -4.91 3.24 -4.87
C ALA A 203 -4.24 4.51 -5.42
N ALA A 204 -3.24 5.06 -4.73
CA ALA A 204 -2.49 6.22 -5.19
C ALA A 204 -1.81 5.96 -6.54
N ILE A 205 -1.16 4.80 -6.71
CA ILE A 205 -0.52 4.41 -7.97
C ILE A 205 -1.56 4.37 -9.11
N LEU A 206 -2.70 3.70 -8.90
CA LEU A 206 -3.75 3.60 -9.91
C LEU A 206 -4.33 4.97 -10.28
N ILE A 207 -4.68 5.80 -9.28
CA ILE A 207 -5.26 7.12 -9.50
C ILE A 207 -4.29 7.99 -10.31
N ALA A 208 -3.01 8.03 -9.93
CA ALA A 208 -2.02 8.81 -10.67
C ALA A 208 -1.80 8.29 -12.10
N THR A 209 -1.87 6.98 -12.28
CA THR A 209 -1.71 6.33 -13.59
C THR A 209 -2.86 6.71 -14.52
N PHE A 210 -4.10 6.62 -14.06
CA PHE A 210 -5.27 7.03 -14.85
C PHE A 210 -5.42 8.55 -14.99
N SER A 211 -4.81 9.33 -14.10
CA SER A 211 -4.72 10.79 -14.23
C SER A 211 -3.51 11.24 -15.04
N PHE A 212 -2.68 10.31 -15.52
CA PHE A 212 -1.44 10.58 -16.27
C PHE A 212 -0.46 11.51 -15.53
N ASN A 213 -0.44 11.46 -14.19
CA ASN A 213 0.36 12.33 -13.35
C ASN A 213 1.35 11.55 -12.47
N ILE A 214 2.25 10.84 -13.14
CA ILE A 214 3.32 10.08 -12.49
C ILE A 214 4.28 10.97 -11.68
N PRO A 215 4.61 12.22 -12.09
CA PRO A 215 5.47 13.07 -11.28
C PRO A 215 4.90 13.35 -9.88
N ALA A 216 3.61 13.67 -9.79
CA ALA A 216 2.94 13.91 -8.51
C ALA A 216 2.94 12.66 -7.62
N LEU A 217 2.74 11.46 -8.21
CA LEU A 217 2.85 10.18 -7.50
C LEU A 217 4.25 9.99 -6.91
N VAL A 218 5.29 10.15 -7.73
CA VAL A 218 6.68 9.91 -7.30
C VAL A 218 7.05 10.81 -6.13
N VAL A 219 6.74 12.11 -6.20
CA VAL A 219 6.98 13.06 -5.11
C VAL A 219 6.16 12.68 -3.86
N GLN A 220 4.89 12.36 -4.02
CA GLN A 220 4.02 11.98 -2.90
C GLN A 220 4.53 10.73 -2.19
N GLN A 221 4.91 9.69 -2.94
CA GLN A 221 5.39 8.40 -2.40
C GLN A 221 6.82 8.49 -1.86
N ALA A 222 7.64 9.40 -2.39
CA ALA A 222 8.97 9.68 -1.85
C ALA A 222 8.90 10.38 -0.47
N LEU A 223 7.86 11.16 -0.18
CA LEU A 223 7.81 11.99 1.04
C LEU A 223 6.78 11.48 2.07
N SER A 224 5.56 11.20 1.64
CA SER A 224 4.43 10.98 2.55
C SER A 224 4.50 9.64 3.32
N PRO A 225 4.87 8.51 2.68
CA PRO A 225 5.11 7.22 3.35
C PRO A 225 6.12 7.27 4.51
N LEU A 226 7.14 8.13 4.45
CA LEU A 226 8.15 8.28 5.51
C LEU A 226 7.52 8.54 6.88
N PHE A 227 6.50 9.39 6.94
CA PHE A 227 5.80 9.70 8.19
C PHE A 227 5.14 8.47 8.82
N THR A 228 4.70 7.51 8.01
CA THR A 228 4.13 6.26 8.50
C THR A 228 5.21 5.32 9.03
N ALA A 229 6.34 5.19 8.33
CA ALA A 229 7.48 4.40 8.80
C ALA A 229 7.99 4.93 10.17
N LEU A 230 8.21 6.24 10.27
CA LEU A 230 8.60 6.88 11.54
C LEU A 230 7.55 6.69 12.64
N ARG A 231 6.26 6.81 12.32
CA ARG A 231 5.18 6.55 13.30
C ARG A 231 5.25 5.13 13.86
N ARG A 232 5.52 4.13 13.01
CA ARG A 232 5.66 2.73 13.46
C ARG A 232 6.84 2.58 14.41
N ILE A 233 7.99 3.15 14.08
CA ILE A 233 9.20 3.11 14.93
C ILE A 233 8.92 3.75 16.30
N PHE A 234 8.37 4.97 16.33
CA PHE A 234 8.08 5.65 17.60
C PHE A 234 6.98 4.96 18.42
N HIS A 235 6.00 4.35 17.76
CA HIS A 235 4.97 3.56 18.43
C HIS A 235 5.60 2.33 19.10
N THR A 236 6.40 1.55 18.37
CA THR A 236 7.10 0.39 18.91
C THR A 236 8.00 0.76 20.09
N LYS A 237 8.77 1.84 19.99
CA LYS A 237 9.60 2.34 21.11
C LYS A 237 8.75 2.60 22.37
N ARG A 238 7.61 3.28 22.23
CA ARG A 238 6.76 3.60 23.39
C ARG A 238 6.14 2.36 24.04
N VAL A 239 5.73 1.36 23.23
CA VAL A 239 5.19 0.10 23.74
C VAL A 239 6.27 -0.67 24.52
N ILE A 240 7.49 -0.74 23.98
CA ILE A 240 8.63 -1.42 24.65
C ILE A 240 8.98 -0.73 25.97
N GLU A 241 8.95 0.61 26.00
CA GLU A 241 9.19 1.40 27.21
C GLU A 241 8.05 1.32 28.25
N GLY A 242 6.97 0.56 27.99
CA GLY A 242 5.81 0.47 28.87
C GLY A 242 5.03 1.78 29.01
N LYS A 243 5.27 2.77 28.13
CA LYS A 243 4.57 4.06 28.18
C LYS A 243 3.14 3.90 27.67
N ARG A 244 2.20 4.66 28.23
CA ARG A 244 0.82 4.70 27.73
C ARG A 244 0.81 5.08 26.25
N VAL A 245 0.36 4.17 25.40
CA VAL A 245 0.28 4.38 23.96
C VAL A 245 -1.14 4.78 23.59
N ILE A 246 -1.28 5.97 23.03
CA ILE A 246 -2.53 6.46 22.50
C ILE A 246 -2.68 5.89 21.09
N GLU A 247 -3.46 4.82 20.97
CA GLU A 247 -3.78 4.20 19.68
C GLU A 247 -4.87 4.98 18.94
N ASP A 248 -5.92 5.40 19.66
CA ASP A 248 -6.99 6.24 19.13
C ASP A 248 -6.72 7.72 19.42
N VAL A 249 -6.70 8.53 18.37
CA VAL A 249 -6.51 9.98 18.44
C VAL A 249 -7.57 10.66 19.31
N ARG A 250 -8.76 10.07 19.44
CA ARG A 250 -9.88 10.61 20.23
C ARG A 250 -9.57 10.69 21.72
N GLU A 251 -8.79 9.74 22.23
CA GLU A 251 -8.35 9.67 23.63
C GLU A 251 -7.15 10.58 23.93
N GLY A 252 -6.60 11.20 22.89
CA GLY A 252 -5.45 12.06 23.00
C GLY A 252 -5.76 13.53 23.26
N PRO A 253 -4.74 14.30 23.66
CA PRO A 253 -4.81 15.75 23.82
C PRO A 253 -5.10 16.47 22.49
N TRP A 254 -5.54 17.74 22.56
CA TRP A 254 -6.05 18.52 21.41
C TRP A 254 -5.05 18.61 20.24
N TRP A 255 -3.75 18.74 20.51
CA TRP A 255 -2.72 18.80 19.46
C TRP A 255 -2.61 17.50 18.65
N LEU A 256 -2.99 16.36 19.23
CA LEU A 256 -3.02 15.08 18.50
C LEU A 256 -4.20 15.05 17.51
N LYS A 257 -5.32 15.70 17.86
CA LYS A 257 -6.52 15.79 17.04
C LYS A 257 -6.30 16.60 15.76
N ILE A 258 -5.40 17.58 15.79
CA ILE A 258 -4.96 18.37 14.63
C ILE A 258 -4.21 17.52 13.59
N ARG A 259 -3.56 16.43 14.01
CA ARG A 259 -2.82 15.55 13.09
C ARG A 259 -3.79 14.62 12.39
N LEU A 260 -4.51 15.16 11.40
CA LEU A 260 -5.58 14.47 10.68
C LEU A 260 -5.15 13.09 10.15
N TRP A 261 -3.87 12.89 9.79
CA TRP A 261 -3.36 11.62 9.24
C TRP A 261 -3.24 10.52 10.29
N ARG A 262 -3.52 10.82 11.55
CA ARG A 262 -3.48 9.86 12.65
C ARG A 262 -4.84 9.22 12.92
N TRP A 263 -5.91 9.81 12.40
CA TRP A 263 -7.27 9.37 12.64
C TRP A 263 -7.56 8.01 11.99
N PRO A 264 -8.44 7.20 12.61
CA PRO A 264 -8.83 5.91 12.07
C PRO A 264 -9.64 6.06 10.77
N ARG A 265 -9.67 4.99 9.96
CA ARG A 265 -10.45 4.93 8.71
C ARG A 265 -11.93 5.16 8.98
N MET A 266 -12.66 5.62 7.96
CA MET A 266 -14.10 5.95 8.03
C MET A 266 -14.38 7.07 9.04
N THR A 267 -13.49 8.05 9.13
CA THR A 267 -13.71 9.28 9.88
C THR A 267 -13.48 10.47 8.98
N VAL A 268 -14.23 11.55 9.21
CA VAL A 268 -14.12 12.78 8.41
C VAL A 268 -12.68 13.30 8.29
N PRO A 269 -11.86 13.33 9.37
CA PRO A 269 -10.45 13.71 9.26
C PRO A 269 -9.61 12.83 8.32
N TYR A 270 -9.86 11.52 8.33
CA TYR A 270 -9.18 10.58 7.44
C TYR A 270 -9.61 10.80 5.98
N ASP A 271 -10.91 11.00 5.76
CA ASP A 271 -11.48 11.21 4.42
C ASP A 271 -11.00 12.54 3.81
N LEU A 272 -10.88 13.61 4.61
CA LEU A 272 -10.34 14.89 4.17
C LEU A 272 -8.89 14.78 3.68
N ILE A 273 -8.03 14.09 4.44
CA ILE A 273 -6.66 13.85 4.00
C ILE A 273 -6.61 12.98 2.77
N THR A 274 -7.46 11.95 2.70
CA THR A 274 -7.50 11.06 1.55
C THR A 274 -7.94 11.84 0.31
N GLY A 275 -8.96 12.69 0.43
CA GLY A 275 -9.38 13.62 -0.61
C GLY A 275 -8.27 14.57 -1.04
N LEU A 276 -7.49 15.13 -0.10
CA LEU A 276 -6.34 15.98 -0.42
C LEU A 276 -5.24 15.22 -1.16
N ASN A 277 -4.93 13.98 -0.74
CA ASN A 277 -3.95 13.13 -1.40
C ASN A 277 -4.40 12.75 -2.82
N ILE A 278 -5.69 12.49 -3.01
CA ILE A 278 -6.26 12.22 -4.34
C ILE A 278 -6.22 13.48 -5.20
N ALA A 279 -6.62 14.64 -4.66
CA ALA A 279 -6.58 15.91 -5.37
C ALA A 279 -5.15 16.27 -5.80
N TRP A 280 -4.15 16.01 -4.94
CA TRP A 280 -2.74 16.14 -5.31
C TRP A 280 -2.37 15.28 -6.51
N LEU A 281 -2.76 14.00 -6.51
CA LEU A 281 -2.45 13.09 -7.61
C LEU A 281 -3.11 13.50 -8.93
N ILE A 282 -4.32 14.05 -8.88
CA ILE A 282 -5.06 14.42 -10.10
C ILE A 282 -4.61 15.79 -10.61
N PHE A 283 -4.44 16.77 -9.73
CA PHE A 283 -4.38 18.18 -10.11
C PHE A 283 -3.03 18.87 -9.86
N ALA A 284 -2.08 18.24 -9.16
CA ALA A 284 -0.81 18.92 -8.87
C ALA A 284 -0.02 19.15 -10.18
N PRO A 285 0.26 20.42 -10.55
CA PRO A 285 0.93 20.76 -11.80
C PRO A 285 2.45 20.63 -11.63
N LEU A 286 2.93 19.41 -11.35
CA LEU A 286 4.34 19.14 -11.14
C LEU A 286 5.02 18.73 -12.45
N PRO A 287 5.87 19.57 -13.04
CA PRO A 287 6.75 19.13 -14.12
C PRO A 287 7.84 18.21 -13.55
N ALA A 288 8.27 17.21 -14.32
CA ALA A 288 9.43 16.41 -13.95
C ALA A 288 10.72 17.20 -14.22
N THR A 289 10.96 18.25 -13.43
CA THR A 289 12.18 19.07 -13.54
C THR A 289 13.34 18.38 -12.84
N ASP A 290 14.49 18.32 -13.51
CA ASP A 290 15.72 17.79 -12.92
C ASP A 290 16.42 18.88 -12.09
N VAL A 291 15.87 19.14 -10.90
CA VAL A 291 16.35 20.18 -9.97
C VAL A 291 17.82 19.94 -9.58
N LEU A 292 18.23 18.70 -9.35
CA LEU A 292 19.62 18.38 -9.00
C LEU A 292 20.59 18.75 -10.10
N ARG A 293 20.26 18.46 -11.36
CA ARG A 293 21.11 18.85 -12.50
C ARG A 293 21.18 20.36 -12.67
N LEU A 294 20.12 21.10 -12.34
CA LEU A 294 20.13 22.57 -12.33
C LEU A 294 21.00 23.13 -11.21
N TRP A 295 21.03 22.49 -10.04
CA TRP A 295 21.85 22.89 -8.89
C TRP A 295 23.35 22.59 -9.05
N MET A 296 23.70 21.55 -9.82
CA MET A 296 25.09 21.15 -10.06
C MET A 296 25.78 21.89 -11.22
N LYS A 297 25.04 22.75 -11.93
CA LYS A 297 25.56 23.64 -12.97
C LYS A 297 25.76 25.04 -12.41
#